data_AF-A0A367U8P1-F1
#
_entry.id   AF-A0A367U8P1-F1
#
_cell.length_a   1.000
_cell.length_b   1.000
_cell.length_c   1.000
_cell.angle_alpha   90.00
_cell.angle_beta   90.00
_cell.angle_gamma   90.00
#
_symmetry.space_group_name_H-M   'P 1'
#
loop_
_entity.id
_entity.type
_entity.pdbx_description
1 polymer ?
#
loop_
_entity_poly.entity_id
_entity_poly.type
_entity_poly.pdbx_seq_one_letter_code
_entity_poly.pdbx_strand_id
1 'polypeptide(L)'
;MSTATDFVPGDPALMLTVLRGAEGNLDQSVLLERILSLFCTDDDGNQIIVEDTPDLRRRINIAISHLKIAGLVHTETDGSLSITSLGRAMMMAYPMGIDDGVLCSLPAFRNQIYDTNAPVVHERHLPNPAYGSGFSAGLGSHRLTENPYPSDSRDHEDWLMGWDEALDQSKREAETLVS
;
A
#
# COMPACT_ATOMS: atom_id res chain seq x y z
N MET A 1 3.19 -24.86 20.88
CA MET A 1 3.50 -24.28 19.55
C MET A 1 2.32 -23.39 19.21
N SER A 2 2.49 -22.07 19.33
CA SER A 2 1.42 -21.11 19.09
C SER A 2 1.23 -20.93 17.60
N THR A 3 0.15 -21.47 17.05
CA THR A 3 -0.35 -21.07 15.72
C THR A 3 -1.15 -19.79 15.92
N ALA A 4 -0.42 -18.68 16.06
CA ALA A 4 -0.98 -17.36 15.86
C ALA A 4 -1.39 -17.29 14.38
N THR A 5 -2.68 -17.46 14.12
CA THR A 5 -3.30 -16.85 12.94
C THR A 5 -3.29 -15.35 13.18
N ASP A 6 -2.09 -14.75 13.02
CA ASP A 6 -1.88 -13.33 12.82
C ASP A 6 -2.61 -12.96 11.52
N PHE A 7 -3.92 -12.76 11.64
CA PHE A 7 -4.74 -12.28 10.56
C PHE A 7 -4.37 -10.82 10.33
N VAL A 8 -3.60 -10.61 9.26
CA VAL A 8 -3.08 -9.34 8.77
C VAL A 8 -4.25 -8.36 8.49
N PRO A 9 -4.08 -7.05 8.72
CA PRO A 9 -5.02 -6.03 8.27
C PRO A 9 -5.43 -6.25 6.80
N GLY A 10 -6.74 -6.18 6.52
CA GLY A 10 -7.29 -6.45 5.18
C GLY A 10 -8.07 -7.77 5.01
N ASP A 11 -8.39 -8.47 6.12
CA ASP A 11 -9.20 -9.71 6.09
C ASP A 11 -10.51 -9.54 5.29
N PRO A 12 -10.66 -10.25 4.14
CA PRO A 12 -11.81 -10.09 3.26
C PRO A 12 -13.15 -10.40 3.94
N ALA A 13 -13.17 -11.37 4.85
CA ALA A 13 -14.39 -11.79 5.55
C ALA A 13 -14.77 -10.80 6.66
N LEU A 14 -13.77 -10.23 7.33
CA LEU A 14 -13.99 -9.19 8.33
C LEU A 14 -14.54 -7.91 7.69
N MET A 15 -13.91 -7.43 6.61
CA MET A 15 -14.35 -6.24 5.87
C MET A 15 -15.80 -6.40 5.38
N LEU A 16 -16.15 -7.57 4.84
CA LEU A 16 -17.51 -7.88 4.41
C LEU A 16 -18.50 -7.91 5.59
N THR A 17 -18.09 -8.46 6.73
CA THR A 17 -18.93 -8.47 7.94
C THR A 17 -19.21 -7.05 8.43
N VAL A 18 -18.18 -6.19 8.43
CA VAL A 18 -18.33 -4.76 8.79
C VAL A 18 -19.28 -4.06 7.82
N LEU A 19 -19.16 -4.29 6.51
CA LEU A 19 -20.07 -3.77 5.49
C LEU A 19 -21.53 -4.21 5.70
N ARG A 20 -21.76 -5.49 5.99
CA ARG A 20 -23.09 -6.03 6.33
C ARG A 20 -23.65 -5.45 7.62
N GLY A 21 -22.78 -5.12 8.58
CA GLY A 21 -23.17 -4.37 9.78
C GLY A 21 -23.59 -2.94 9.45
N ALA A 22 -22.85 -2.27 8.58
CA ALA A 22 -23.17 -0.92 8.13
C ALA A 22 -24.47 -0.85 7.29
N GLU A 23 -24.80 -1.90 6.54
CA GLU A 23 -26.11 -1.99 5.87
C GLU A 23 -27.29 -2.00 6.85
N GLY A 24 -27.09 -2.56 8.05
CA GLY A 24 -28.08 -2.57 9.12
C GLY A 24 -28.08 -1.32 10.01
N ASN A 25 -27.26 -0.30 9.70
CA ASN A 25 -27.00 0.86 10.56
C ASN A 25 -26.59 0.47 12.00
N LEU A 26 -25.79 -0.59 12.13
CA LEU A 26 -25.38 -1.08 13.43
C LEU A 26 -24.38 -0.13 14.08
N ASP A 27 -24.52 0.05 15.40
CA ASP A 27 -23.48 0.65 16.21
C ASP A 27 -22.27 -0.29 16.35
N GLN A 28 -21.16 0.26 16.82
CA GLN A 28 -19.91 -0.48 16.93
C GLN A 28 -19.95 -1.62 17.96
N SER A 29 -20.80 -1.51 19.00
CA SER A 29 -20.95 -2.54 20.04
C SER A 29 -21.70 -3.74 19.52
N VAL A 30 -22.81 -3.51 18.81
CA VAL A 30 -23.63 -4.54 18.17
C VAL A 30 -22.87 -5.19 17.00
N LEU A 31 -22.06 -4.41 16.27
CA LEU A 31 -21.14 -4.97 15.28
C LEU A 31 -20.15 -5.95 15.90
N LEU A 32 -19.55 -5.60 17.05
CA LEU A 32 -18.64 -6.48 17.77
C LEU A 32 -19.34 -7.77 18.24
N GLU A 33 -20.52 -7.65 18.86
CA GLU A 33 -21.32 -8.82 19.27
C GLU A 33 -21.61 -9.74 18.09
N ARG A 34 -21.93 -9.17 16.92
CA ARG A 34 -22.19 -9.93 15.71
C ARG A 34 -20.95 -10.67 15.22
N ILE A 35 -19.78 -10.03 15.28
CA ILE A 35 -18.49 -10.65 14.91
C ILE A 35 -18.15 -11.79 15.88
N LEU A 36 -18.37 -11.59 17.18
CA LEU A 36 -18.16 -12.63 18.20
C LEU A 36 -19.14 -13.82 18.02
N SER A 37 -20.32 -13.57 17.46
CA SER A 37 -21.31 -14.61 17.15
C SER A 37 -21.03 -15.39 15.85
N LEU A 38 -20.01 -15.00 15.07
CA LEU A 38 -19.69 -15.68 13.84
C LEU A 38 -19.10 -17.06 14.11
N PHE A 39 -19.57 -18.02 13.31
CA PHE A 39 -18.95 -19.33 13.23
C PHE A 39 -17.75 -19.26 12.28
N CYS A 40 -16.56 -19.47 12.83
CA CYS A 40 -15.32 -19.55 12.08
C CYS A 40 -14.73 -20.96 12.21
N THR A 41 -14.03 -21.41 11.17
CA THR A 41 -13.22 -22.64 11.20
C THR A 41 -11.79 -22.31 10.80
N ASP A 42 -10.81 -22.99 11.39
CA ASP A 42 -9.42 -22.94 10.90
C ASP A 42 -9.26 -23.74 9.59
N ASP A 43 -8.06 -23.70 9.02
CA ASP A 43 -7.70 -24.44 7.80
C ASP A 43 -7.83 -25.97 7.97
N ASP A 44 -7.78 -26.44 9.21
CA ASP A 44 -7.95 -27.85 9.59
C ASP A 44 -9.44 -28.21 9.83
N GLY A 45 -10.36 -27.26 9.67
CA GLY A 45 -11.80 -27.45 9.85
C GLY A 45 -12.26 -27.47 11.31
N ASN A 46 -11.40 -27.13 12.26
CA ASN A 46 -11.77 -27.00 13.67
C ASN A 46 -12.53 -25.70 13.89
N GLN A 47 -13.55 -25.76 14.73
CA GLN A 47 -14.31 -24.57 15.10
C GLN A 47 -13.44 -23.63 15.94
N ILE A 48 -13.30 -22.40 15.48
CA ILE A 48 -12.66 -21.31 16.22
C ILE A 48 -13.77 -20.53 16.94
N ILE A 49 -13.59 -20.35 18.26
CA ILE A 49 -14.38 -19.40 19.03
C ILE A 49 -13.69 -18.03 18.91
N VAL A 50 -14.42 -17.03 18.43
CA VAL A 50 -13.92 -15.66 18.34
C VAL A 50 -14.03 -15.03 19.73
N GLU A 51 -12.89 -14.70 20.33
CA GLU A 51 -12.83 -14.05 21.63
C GLU A 51 -12.68 -12.53 21.50
N ASP A 52 -13.26 -11.81 22.46
CA ASP A 52 -13.10 -10.37 22.56
C ASP A 52 -11.69 -10.02 23.08
N THR A 53 -10.77 -9.86 22.14
CA THR A 53 -9.38 -9.49 22.40
C THR A 53 -9.09 -8.05 21.97
N PRO A 54 -8.11 -7.39 22.61
CA PRO A 54 -7.63 -6.07 22.15
C PRO A 54 -7.17 -6.08 20.69
N ASP A 55 -6.62 -7.21 20.22
CA ASP A 55 -6.20 -7.38 18.84
C ASP A 55 -7.39 -7.43 17.86
N LEU A 56 -8.43 -8.20 18.17
CA LEU A 56 -9.66 -8.23 17.38
C LEU A 56 -10.28 -6.83 17.26
N ARG A 57 -10.37 -6.10 18.37
CA ARG A 57 -10.88 -4.72 18.38
C ARG A 57 -10.04 -3.80 17.50
N ARG A 58 -8.71 -3.93 17.55
CA ARG A 58 -7.78 -3.20 16.68
C ARG A 58 -8.04 -3.53 15.20
N ARG A 59 -8.17 -4.80 14.85
CA ARG A 59 -8.45 -5.25 13.47
C ARG A 59 -9.78 -4.74 12.95
N ILE A 60 -10.84 -4.76 13.77
CA ILE A 60 -12.15 -4.18 13.43
C ILE A 60 -12.02 -2.67 13.14
N ASN A 61 -11.31 -1.94 13.99
CA ASN A 61 -11.09 -0.50 13.79
C ASN A 61 -10.32 -0.19 12.50
N ILE A 62 -9.31 -1.00 12.17
CA ILE A 62 -8.57 -0.87 10.90
C ILE A 62 -9.52 -1.12 9.72
N ALA A 63 -10.32 -2.18 9.77
CA ALA A 63 -11.29 -2.49 8.72
C ALA A 63 -12.29 -1.34 8.52
N ILE A 64 -12.87 -0.82 9.60
CA ILE A 64 -13.76 0.35 9.54
C ILE A 64 -13.04 1.55 8.91
N SER A 65 -11.81 1.83 9.32
CA SER A 65 -11.01 2.94 8.78
C SER A 65 -10.80 2.80 7.27
N HIS A 66 -10.39 1.61 6.81
CA HIS A 66 -10.15 1.33 5.40
C HIS A 66 -11.43 1.49 4.57
N LEU A 67 -12.55 0.96 5.05
CA LEU A 67 -13.86 1.09 4.39
C LEU A 67 -14.34 2.55 4.32
N LYS A 68 -14.04 3.35 5.35
CA LYS A 68 -14.33 4.80 5.36
C LYS A 68 -13.48 5.55 4.35
N ILE A 69 -12.17 5.29 4.32
CA ILE A 69 -11.25 5.89 3.35
C ILE A 69 -11.67 5.53 1.92
N ALA A 70 -12.09 4.29 1.70
CA ALA A 70 -12.59 3.82 0.42
C ALA A 70 -13.99 4.38 0.05
N GLY A 71 -14.64 5.11 0.94
CA GLY A 71 -15.97 5.70 0.72
C GLY A 71 -17.10 4.66 0.68
N LEU A 72 -16.89 3.48 1.26
CA LEU A 72 -17.88 2.40 1.27
C LEU A 72 -18.85 2.53 2.45
N VAL A 73 -18.41 3.16 3.54
CA VAL A 73 -19.22 3.44 4.73
C VAL A 73 -18.96 4.85 5.24
N HIS A 74 -19.91 5.42 5.95
CA HIS A 74 -19.70 6.62 6.77
C HIS A 74 -20.16 6.39 8.20
N THR A 75 -19.72 7.27 9.09
CA THR A 75 -20.18 7.30 10.48
C THR A 75 -21.24 8.39 10.60
N GLU A 76 -22.40 8.03 11.13
CA GLU A 76 -23.48 8.96 11.44
C GLU A 76 -23.17 9.77 12.70
N THR A 77 -23.97 10.81 12.97
CA THR A 77 -23.79 11.68 14.15
C THR A 77 -23.91 10.94 15.49
N ASP A 78 -24.61 9.81 15.52
CA ASP A 78 -24.79 8.95 16.69
C ASP A 78 -23.67 7.91 16.85
N GLY A 79 -22.69 7.88 15.94
CA GLY A 79 -21.59 6.91 15.95
C GLY A 79 -21.92 5.59 15.25
N SER A 80 -23.12 5.41 14.71
CA SER A 80 -23.47 4.23 13.90
C SER A 80 -22.78 4.25 12.55
N LEU A 81 -22.55 3.07 11.98
CA LEU A 81 -21.98 2.92 10.64
C LEU A 81 -23.11 2.76 9.63
N SER A 82 -23.10 3.55 8.56
CA SER A 82 -24.03 3.41 7.45
C SER A 82 -23.31 3.13 6.13
N ILE A 83 -23.91 2.28 5.29
CA ILE A 83 -23.35 1.87 4.00
C ILE A 83 -23.68 2.88 2.89
N THR A 84 -22.70 3.20 2.05
CA THR A 84 -22.92 4.05 0.87
C THR A 84 -23.49 3.25 -0.31
N SER A 85 -23.97 3.94 -1.35
CA SER A 85 -24.36 3.28 -2.60
C SER A 85 -23.19 2.52 -3.25
N LEU A 86 -21.96 3.06 -3.14
CA LEU A 86 -20.75 2.38 -3.61
C LEU A 86 -20.46 1.14 -2.76
N GLY A 87 -20.56 1.24 -1.42
CA GLY A 87 -20.40 0.09 -0.52
C GLY A 87 -21.36 -1.05 -0.85
N ARG A 88 -22.63 -0.73 -1.12
CA ARG A 88 -23.65 -1.71 -1.53
C ARG A 88 -23.30 -2.37 -2.87
N ALA A 89 -22.86 -1.60 -3.86
CA ALA A 89 -22.44 -2.13 -5.16
C ALA A 89 -21.22 -3.05 -5.03
N MET A 90 -20.21 -2.64 -4.25
CA MET A 90 -19.01 -3.45 -3.97
C MET A 90 -19.38 -4.75 -3.27
N MET A 91 -20.27 -4.71 -2.27
CA MET A 91 -20.73 -5.90 -1.56
C MET A 91 -21.44 -6.92 -2.50
N MET A 92 -22.17 -6.43 -3.50
CA MET A 92 -22.79 -7.29 -4.52
C MET A 92 -21.77 -7.84 -5.53
N ALA A 93 -20.77 -7.04 -5.90
CA ALA A 93 -19.73 -7.44 -6.86
C ALA A 93 -18.72 -8.43 -6.26
N TYR A 94 -18.48 -8.36 -4.95
CA TYR A 94 -17.49 -9.16 -4.23
C TYR A 94 -18.12 -9.99 -3.10
N PRO A 95 -18.97 -10.99 -3.43
CA PRO A 95 -19.70 -11.76 -2.43
C PRO A 95 -18.81 -12.60 -1.50
N MET A 96 -17.57 -12.87 -1.91
CA MET A 96 -16.59 -13.66 -1.16
C MET A 96 -15.68 -12.83 -0.25
N GLY A 97 -15.73 -11.50 -0.34
CA GLY A 97 -14.94 -10.62 0.52
C GLY A 97 -14.30 -9.48 -0.25
N ILE A 98 -14.00 -8.40 0.48
CA ILE A 98 -13.33 -7.21 -0.03
C ILE A 98 -12.05 -7.05 0.78
N ASP A 99 -10.91 -7.17 0.13
CA ASP A 99 -9.60 -6.96 0.75
C ASP A 99 -8.98 -5.62 0.33
N ASP A 100 -7.83 -5.30 0.90
CA ASP A 100 -7.10 -4.07 0.58
C ASP A 100 -6.67 -4.00 -0.89
N GLY A 101 -6.48 -5.14 -1.56
CA GLY A 101 -6.19 -5.20 -3.00
C GLY A 101 -7.37 -4.74 -3.85
N VAL A 102 -8.58 -5.20 -3.50
CA VAL A 102 -9.83 -4.72 -4.09
C VAL A 102 -10.01 -3.23 -3.78
N LEU A 103 -9.75 -2.78 -2.54
CA LEU A 103 -9.84 -1.36 -2.19
C LEU A 103 -8.82 -0.50 -2.94
N CYS A 104 -7.62 -1.00 -3.25
CA CYS A 104 -6.62 -0.28 -4.06
C CYS A 104 -7.07 0.03 -5.49
N SER A 105 -8.12 -0.63 -5.99
CA SER A 105 -8.74 -0.25 -7.27
C SER A 105 -9.51 1.08 -7.17
N LEU A 106 -9.90 1.51 -5.97
CA LEU A 106 -10.62 2.74 -5.71
C LEU A 106 -9.63 3.91 -5.54
N PRO A 107 -9.75 5.00 -6.34
CA PRO A 107 -8.81 6.11 -6.29
C PRO A 107 -8.66 6.76 -4.91
N ALA A 108 -9.77 6.90 -4.17
CA ALA A 108 -9.76 7.50 -2.83
C ALA A 108 -8.89 6.71 -1.84
N PHE A 109 -9.06 5.38 -1.82
CA PHE A 109 -8.26 4.50 -0.98
C PHE A 109 -6.80 4.45 -1.41
N ARG A 110 -6.57 4.24 -2.70
CA ARG A 110 -5.23 4.18 -3.26
C ARG A 110 -4.41 5.43 -2.96
N ASN A 111 -4.98 6.61 -3.19
CA ASN A 111 -4.27 7.87 -2.96
C ASN A 111 -3.95 8.05 -1.47
N GLN A 112 -4.88 7.73 -0.57
CA GLN A 112 -4.65 7.83 0.86
C GLN A 112 -3.56 6.87 1.35
N ILE A 113 -3.55 5.63 0.86
CA ILE A 113 -2.52 4.64 1.19
C ILE A 113 -1.15 5.09 0.67
N TYR A 114 -1.09 5.66 -0.54
CA TYR A 114 0.14 6.24 -1.06
C TYR A 114 0.60 7.46 -0.27
N ASP A 115 -0.29 8.37 0.15
CA ASP A 115 0.12 9.55 0.92
C ASP A 115 0.59 9.17 2.33
N THR A 116 -0.02 8.16 2.93
CA THR A 116 0.31 7.70 4.30
C THR A 116 1.59 6.85 4.32
N ASN A 117 1.80 6.03 3.30
CA ASN A 117 2.97 5.13 3.19
C ASN A 117 4.00 5.60 2.17
N ALA A 118 3.83 6.80 1.62
CA ALA A 118 4.86 7.42 0.80
C ALA A 118 6.13 7.36 1.62
N PRO A 119 7.22 6.78 1.10
CA PRO A 119 8.48 6.84 1.80
C PRO A 119 8.70 8.32 2.11
N VAL A 120 8.81 8.66 3.40
CA VAL A 120 9.18 10.00 3.81
C VAL A 120 10.48 10.24 3.08
N VAL A 121 10.43 11.07 2.04
CA VAL A 121 11.59 11.47 1.26
C VAL A 121 12.41 12.30 2.23
N HIS A 122 13.21 11.62 3.05
CA HIS A 122 14.22 12.20 3.91
C HIS A 122 15.23 12.78 2.94
N GLU A 123 15.00 14.05 2.60
CA GLU A 123 15.75 14.79 1.62
C GLU A 123 15.68 14.14 0.23
N ARG A 124 15.10 14.84 -0.75
CA ARG A 124 15.59 14.63 -2.10
C ARG A 124 17.06 15.01 -1.98
N HIS A 125 17.98 14.03 -1.89
CA HIS A 125 19.37 14.27 -2.18
C HIS A 125 19.33 15.05 -3.49
N LEU A 126 19.68 16.34 -3.45
CA LEU A 126 19.80 17.10 -4.69
C LEU A 126 20.72 16.24 -5.57
N PRO A 127 20.32 15.95 -6.82
CA PRO A 127 21.13 15.11 -7.69
C PRO A 127 22.56 15.67 -7.65
N ASN A 128 23.54 14.83 -7.30
CA ASN A 128 24.92 15.30 -7.20
C ASN A 128 25.25 15.94 -8.56
N PRO A 129 25.56 17.26 -8.61
CA PRO A 129 25.85 17.93 -9.86
C PRO A 129 27.01 17.27 -10.62
N ALA A 130 27.95 16.64 -9.92
CA ALA A 130 29.04 15.87 -10.52
C ALA A 130 28.53 14.64 -11.29
N TYR A 131 27.57 13.90 -10.71
CA TYR A 131 26.93 12.76 -11.39
C TYR A 131 26.19 13.20 -12.66
N GLY A 132 25.38 14.25 -12.58
CA GLY A 132 24.66 14.77 -13.75
C GLY A 132 25.59 15.32 -14.84
N SER A 133 26.69 15.96 -14.45
CA SER A 133 27.76 16.40 -15.36
C SER A 133 28.43 15.22 -16.05
N GLY A 134 28.73 14.14 -15.30
CA GLY A 134 29.30 12.90 -15.82
C GLY A 134 28.40 12.23 -16.84
N PHE A 135 27.12 12.09 -16.52
CA PHE A 135 26.10 11.54 -17.42
C PHE A 135 26.00 12.33 -18.73
N SER A 136 25.98 13.66 -18.64
CA SER A 136 25.97 14.52 -19.83
C SER A 136 27.23 14.36 -20.69
N ALA A 137 28.39 14.17 -20.04
CA ALA A 137 29.66 13.94 -20.72
C ALA A 137 29.68 12.56 -21.42
N GLY A 138 29.12 11.53 -20.80
CA GLY A 138 28.99 10.19 -21.40
C GLY A 138 28.10 10.20 -22.64
N LEU A 139 26.94 10.89 -22.58
CA LEU A 139 26.11 11.12 -23.77
C LEU A 139 26.85 11.89 -24.88
N GLY A 140 27.70 12.85 -24.50
CA GLY A 140 28.56 13.60 -25.42
C GLY A 140 29.78 12.85 -25.94
N SER A 141 29.99 11.58 -25.56
CA SER A 141 31.17 10.78 -25.90
C SER A 141 32.50 11.41 -25.48
N HIS A 142 32.49 12.19 -24.39
CA HIS A 142 33.70 12.75 -23.79
C HIS A 142 34.59 11.66 -23.19
N ARG A 143 35.89 11.91 -23.12
CA ARG A 143 36.86 10.96 -22.55
C ARG A 143 36.90 11.08 -21.03
N LEU A 144 37.25 9.98 -20.36
CA LEU A 144 37.46 9.95 -18.90
C LEU A 144 38.49 11.00 -18.41
N THR A 145 39.48 11.35 -19.24
CA THR A 145 40.49 12.37 -18.94
C THR A 145 39.92 13.79 -18.91
N GLU A 146 38.68 13.99 -19.34
CA GLU A 146 37.98 15.27 -19.33
C GLU A 146 37.12 15.46 -18.06
N ASN A 147 37.22 14.55 -17.10
CA ASN A 147 36.62 14.71 -15.78
C ASN A 147 37.18 15.99 -15.12
N PRO A 148 36.35 16.99 -14.79
CA PRO A 148 36.80 18.27 -14.25
C PRO A 148 37.17 18.19 -12.76
N TYR A 149 36.88 17.06 -12.08
CA TYR A 149 37.07 16.90 -10.65
C TYR A 149 38.43 16.23 -10.33
N PRO A 150 39.10 16.61 -9.23
CA PRO A 150 40.32 15.96 -8.78
C PRO A 150 40.13 14.47 -8.50
N SER A 151 41.09 13.62 -8.88
CA SER A 151 40.96 12.16 -8.80
C SER A 151 40.74 11.59 -7.40
N ASP A 152 41.08 12.35 -6.36
CA ASP A 152 40.92 12.01 -4.94
C ASP A 152 39.62 12.56 -4.31
N SER A 153 38.74 13.14 -5.12
CA SER A 153 37.47 13.71 -4.65
C SER A 153 36.29 12.77 -4.87
N ARG A 154 35.30 12.88 -3.99
CA ARG A 154 34.03 12.17 -4.14
C ARG A 154 33.30 12.55 -5.43
N ASP A 155 33.40 13.82 -5.84
CA ASP A 155 32.80 14.30 -7.08
C ASP A 155 33.42 13.66 -8.33
N HIS A 156 34.71 13.30 -8.28
CA HIS A 156 35.35 12.54 -9.36
C HIS A 156 34.74 11.14 -9.50
N GLU A 157 34.53 10.42 -8.39
CA GLU A 157 33.84 9.13 -8.41
C GLU A 157 32.39 9.25 -8.91
N ASP A 158 31.66 10.26 -8.41
CA ASP A 158 30.27 10.47 -8.79
C ASP A 158 30.12 10.86 -10.27
N TRP A 159 31.05 11.65 -10.83
CA TRP A 159 31.11 11.94 -12.26
C TRP A 159 31.41 10.69 -13.10
N LEU A 160 32.34 9.83 -12.67
CA LEU A 160 32.64 8.58 -13.36
C LEU A 160 31.42 7.65 -13.40
N MET A 161 30.68 7.53 -12.30
CA MET A 161 29.45 6.74 -12.24
C MET A 161 28.38 7.28 -13.18
N GLY A 162 28.22 8.61 -13.28
CA GLY A 162 27.29 9.21 -14.24
C GLY A 162 27.69 8.92 -15.69
N TRP A 163 28.99 9.05 -16.02
CA TRP A 163 29.51 8.82 -17.36
C TRP A 163 29.31 7.36 -17.81
N ASP A 164 29.57 6.40 -16.93
CA ASP A 164 29.40 4.96 -17.21
C ASP A 164 27.92 4.60 -17.40
N GLU A 165 27.03 5.12 -16.55
CA GLU A 165 25.57 4.91 -16.67
C GLU A 165 25.05 5.41 -18.04
N ALA A 166 25.57 6.52 -18.56
CA ALA A 166 25.16 7.04 -19.86
C ALA A 166 25.52 6.08 -21.01
N LEU A 167 26.66 5.40 -20.93
CA LEU A 167 27.05 4.39 -21.92
C LEU A 167 26.18 3.14 -21.81
N ASP A 168 25.92 2.67 -20.59
CA ASP A 168 25.06 1.52 -20.33
C ASP A 168 23.61 1.79 -20.75
N GLN A 169 23.12 3.01 -20.56
CA GLN A 169 21.81 3.42 -21.06
C GLN A 169 21.78 3.46 -22.59
N SER A 170 22.78 4.08 -23.23
CA SER A 170 22.87 4.10 -24.70
C SER A 170 22.92 2.68 -25.30
N LYS A 171 23.59 1.75 -24.62
CA LYS A 171 23.63 0.33 -25.00
C LYS A 171 22.27 -0.34 -24.86
N ARG A 172 21.58 -0.17 -23.74
CA ARG A 172 20.21 -0.70 -23.51
C ARG A 172 19.20 -0.14 -24.54
N GLU A 173 19.31 1.14 -24.88
CA GLU A 173 18.46 1.78 -25.89
C GLU A 173 18.74 1.25 -27.30
N ALA A 174 20.01 1.02 -27.64
CA ALA A 174 20.38 0.38 -28.91
C ALA A 174 19.87 -1.08 -29.00
N GLU A 175 19.92 -1.83 -27.90
CA GLU A 175 19.43 -3.22 -27.83
C GLU A 175 17.90 -3.30 -27.93
N THR A 176 17.17 -2.36 -27.34
CA THR A 176 15.70 -2.30 -27.41
C THR A 176 15.15 -1.83 -28.75
N LEU A 177 15.91 -1.05 -29.52
CA LEU A 177 15.51 -0.61 -30.87
C LEU A 177 15.78 -1.65 -31.98
N VAL A 178 16.54 -2.69 -31.67
CA VAL A 178 16.90 -3.78 -32.60
C VAL A 178 16.04 -5.04 -32.39
N SER A 179 15.22 -5.07 -31.32
CA SER A 179 14.29 -6.16 -30.99
C SER A 179 12.86 -5.88 -31.45
#